data_AF-A0A095UNS6-F1
#
_entry.id   AF-A0A095UNS6-F1
#
_cell.length_a   1.000
_cell.length_b   1.000
_cell.length_c   1.000
_cell.angle_alpha   90.00
_cell.angle_beta   90.00
_cell.angle_gamma   90.00
#
_symmetry.space_group_name_H-M   'P 1'
#
loop_
_entity.id
_entity.type
_entity.pdbx_description
1 polymer ?
#
loop_
_entity_poly.entity_id
_entity_poly.type
_entity_poly.pdbx_seq_one_letter_code
_entity_poly.pdbx_strand_id
1 'polypeptide(L)'
;MHYGKEIFLVCLMSLLSAGCDKTPSQASSTATTPAAELASNAPPTAGSCVGRQQDLARGKHTYDVETCLRDKALRDRPAAVTDAQTMHDWTIQDNAYSQLAPLVTALTRFPEKGSLENYLRELALLPNEPGEYSSLDRALTASEYLGELGNVYWFDAETGVFPNEHDYLLKQVALLSDLREVSFTEVAPQDYSSNDEPYLLKAQLGETSWQQRAENYGDWYDLSAVLALLNRIALDQESRYRFVTLPTGDQTAIIWVVEDDLLTQLTDEKLVRISPEEASMQTGKAFEKKALKGLQERTHESGSIQSK
;
A
#
# COMPACT_ATOMS: atom_id res chain seq x y z
N MET A 1 0.18 41.01 -35.83
CA MET A 1 -0.88 40.36 -36.66
C MET A 1 -2.05 40.04 -35.75
N HIS A 2 -3.20 40.64 -36.03
CA HIS A 2 -4.54 40.31 -35.48
C HIS A 2 -4.84 38.82 -35.69
N TYR A 3 -5.51 38.09 -34.80
CA TYR A 3 -6.94 38.07 -34.37
C TYR A 3 -7.01 37.09 -33.18
N GLY A 4 -7.99 37.03 -32.27
CA GLY A 4 -9.31 37.62 -32.13
C GLY A 4 -10.00 36.95 -30.92
N LYS A 5 -10.79 37.74 -30.18
CA LYS A 5 -11.73 37.28 -29.15
C LYS A 5 -12.86 36.49 -29.80
N GLU A 6 -13.39 35.46 -29.14
CA GLU A 6 -14.85 35.23 -29.12
C GLU A 6 -15.34 34.79 -27.74
N ILE A 7 -16.48 35.38 -27.41
CA ILE A 7 -17.29 35.27 -26.20
C ILE A 7 -18.52 34.46 -26.62
N PHE A 8 -18.92 33.46 -25.85
CA PHE A 8 -20.28 32.93 -25.92
C PHE A 8 -20.90 32.88 -24.53
N LEU A 9 -21.83 33.80 -24.33
CA LEU A 9 -22.89 33.80 -23.32
C LEU A 9 -24.12 33.17 -24.00
N VAL A 10 -25.00 32.46 -23.27
CA VAL A 10 -26.47 32.62 -23.31
C VAL A 10 -27.24 31.51 -22.56
N CYS A 11 -28.10 32.01 -21.67
CA CYS A 11 -29.43 31.59 -21.18
C CYS A 11 -29.69 30.33 -20.33
N LEU A 12 -30.00 30.64 -19.06
CA LEU A 12 -31.17 30.21 -18.28
C LEU A 12 -32.44 29.90 -19.11
N MET A 13 -33.18 28.87 -18.70
CA MET A 13 -34.65 28.89 -18.56
C MET A 13 -35.09 27.83 -17.53
N SER A 14 -35.76 28.31 -16.49
CA SER A 14 -36.45 27.57 -15.43
C SER A 14 -37.71 26.88 -15.95
N LEU A 15 -38.17 25.80 -15.30
CA LEU A 15 -39.59 25.54 -15.11
C LEU A 15 -39.82 24.66 -13.87
N LEU A 16 -40.57 25.25 -12.92
CA LEU A 16 -41.17 24.63 -11.74
C LEU A 16 -42.37 23.76 -12.15
N SER A 17 -42.56 22.65 -11.46
CA SER A 17 -43.91 22.16 -11.14
C SER A 17 -43.92 21.54 -9.75
N ALA A 18 -44.74 22.12 -8.90
CA ALA A 18 -45.07 21.68 -7.56
C ALA A 18 -46.32 20.80 -7.58
N GLY A 19 -46.46 19.95 -6.56
CA GLY A 19 -47.77 19.52 -6.05
C GLY A 19 -47.94 18.01 -5.90
N CYS A 20 -47.78 17.49 -4.68
CA CYS A 20 -48.90 17.20 -3.79
C CYS A 20 -48.53 16.15 -2.72
N ASP A 21 -48.93 16.48 -1.50
CA ASP A 21 -48.83 15.73 -0.26
C ASP A 21 -49.39 14.30 -0.34
N LYS A 22 -48.74 13.40 0.42
CA LYS A 22 -49.40 12.42 1.29
C LYS A 22 -48.37 11.73 2.19
N THR A 23 -48.30 12.14 3.45
CA THR A 23 -47.91 11.23 4.54
C THR A 23 -49.14 10.38 4.87
N PRO A 24 -48.97 9.06 5.04
CA PRO A 24 -49.17 8.56 6.40
C PRO A 24 -48.25 7.39 6.80
N SER A 25 -48.18 7.25 8.12
CA SER A 25 -48.01 5.99 8.86
C SER A 25 -46.60 5.49 9.12
N GLN A 26 -46.20 5.68 10.39
CA GLN A 26 -45.32 4.75 11.09
C GLN A 26 -45.86 3.32 10.92
N ALA A 27 -45.00 2.44 10.45
CA ALA A 27 -45.03 1.03 10.78
C ALA A 27 -43.59 0.62 11.06
N SER A 28 -43.30 0.34 12.33
CA SER A 28 -42.10 -0.39 12.73
C SER A 28 -42.16 -1.77 12.07
N SER A 29 -41.46 -1.94 10.95
CA SER A 29 -41.07 -3.26 10.50
C SER A 29 -39.70 -3.55 11.13
N THR A 30 -39.70 -4.45 12.10
CA THR A 30 -38.53 -5.29 12.34
C THR A 30 -38.26 -6.00 11.02
N ALA A 31 -37.33 -5.45 10.23
CA ALA A 31 -36.84 -6.09 9.03
C ALA A 31 -36.15 -7.38 9.45
N THR A 32 -36.85 -8.49 9.24
CA THR A 32 -36.25 -9.82 9.20
C THR A 32 -35.23 -9.80 8.07
N THR A 33 -33.96 -9.62 8.41
CA THR A 33 -32.81 -9.88 7.55
C THR A 33 -33.05 -11.20 6.79
N PRO A 34 -33.12 -11.21 5.45
CA PRO A 34 -33.37 -12.44 4.71
C PRO A 34 -32.32 -13.50 5.03
N ALA A 35 -32.71 -14.76 5.13
CA ALA A 35 -31.79 -15.88 5.40
C ALA A 35 -30.60 -15.98 4.41
N ALA A 36 -30.72 -15.35 3.23
CA ALA A 36 -29.63 -15.21 2.26
C ALA A 36 -28.52 -14.22 2.71
N GLU A 37 -28.83 -13.17 3.47
CA GLU A 37 -27.83 -12.26 4.05
C GLU A 37 -27.04 -12.94 5.19
N LEU A 38 -27.70 -13.81 5.98
CA LEU A 38 -27.05 -14.58 7.04
C LEU A 38 -26.03 -15.61 6.51
N ALA A 39 -26.28 -16.19 5.33
CA ALA A 39 -25.34 -17.12 4.69
C ALA A 39 -24.04 -16.42 4.24
N SER A 40 -24.13 -15.15 3.84
CA SER A 40 -22.97 -14.38 3.33
C SER A 40 -21.97 -13.91 4.40
N ASN A 41 -22.34 -13.97 5.69
CA ASN A 41 -21.47 -13.55 6.81
C ASN A 41 -21.07 -14.68 7.76
N ALA A 42 -21.41 -15.92 7.44
CA ALA A 42 -20.99 -17.04 8.26
C ALA A 42 -19.45 -17.06 8.38
N PRO A 43 -18.89 -17.33 9.57
CA PRO A 43 -17.46 -17.54 9.72
C PRO A 43 -17.02 -18.75 8.87
N PRO A 44 -15.75 -18.83 8.46
CA PRO A 44 -15.27 -19.96 7.69
C PRO A 44 -15.53 -21.29 8.43
N THR A 45 -16.02 -22.29 7.71
CA THR A 45 -16.20 -23.64 8.25
C THR A 45 -14.85 -24.32 8.46
N ALA A 46 -14.76 -25.28 9.37
CA ALA A 46 -13.51 -26.03 9.60
C ALA A 46 -12.93 -26.57 8.28
N GLY A 47 -11.66 -26.23 8.00
CA GLY A 47 -10.96 -26.63 6.79
C GLY A 47 -11.20 -25.75 5.55
N SER A 48 -12.01 -24.69 5.63
CA SER A 48 -12.16 -23.68 4.58
C SER A 48 -11.80 -22.29 5.11
N CYS A 49 -11.28 -21.45 4.22
CA CYS A 49 -11.07 -20.02 4.46
C CYS A 49 -12.22 -19.16 3.92
N VAL A 50 -13.19 -19.77 3.22
CA VAL A 50 -14.35 -19.10 2.63
C VAL A 50 -15.36 -18.79 3.73
N GLY A 51 -15.64 -17.50 3.91
CA GLY A 51 -16.69 -16.98 4.79
C GLY A 51 -16.59 -15.46 4.93
N ARG A 52 -17.49 -14.84 5.71
CA ARG A 52 -17.41 -13.42 6.08
C ARG A 52 -17.40 -12.44 4.89
N GLN A 53 -18.11 -12.76 3.81
CA GLN A 53 -18.08 -11.96 2.58
C GLN A 53 -18.47 -10.49 2.81
N GLN A 54 -19.55 -10.18 3.55
CA GLN A 54 -19.90 -8.76 3.80
C GLN A 54 -18.98 -8.08 4.82
N ASP A 55 -18.33 -8.85 5.70
CA ASP A 55 -17.29 -8.32 6.59
C ASP A 55 -16.06 -7.91 5.79
N LEU A 56 -15.63 -8.75 4.84
CA LEU A 56 -14.53 -8.43 3.93
C LEU A 56 -14.85 -7.22 3.06
N ALA A 57 -16.09 -7.08 2.58
CA ALA A 57 -16.55 -5.89 1.86
C ALA A 57 -16.54 -4.60 2.71
N ARG A 58 -16.42 -4.74 4.04
CA ARG A 58 -16.31 -3.64 5.02
C ARG A 58 -14.93 -3.57 5.68
N GLY A 59 -13.94 -4.27 5.13
CA GLY A 59 -12.54 -4.26 5.59
C GLY A 59 -12.32 -4.97 6.93
N LYS A 60 -13.27 -5.80 7.36
CA LYS A 60 -13.18 -6.57 8.61
C LYS A 60 -12.68 -7.98 8.32
N HIS A 61 -11.94 -8.55 9.27
CA HIS A 61 -11.43 -9.93 9.21
C HIS A 61 -10.54 -10.24 8.00
N THR A 62 -10.02 -9.22 7.29
CA THR A 62 -9.15 -9.42 6.13
C THR A 62 -7.89 -10.20 6.51
N TYR A 63 -7.26 -9.84 7.63
CA TYR A 63 -6.08 -10.52 8.16
C TYR A 63 -6.34 -11.99 8.52
N ASP A 64 -7.48 -12.29 9.16
CA ASP A 64 -7.84 -13.66 9.57
C ASP A 64 -8.00 -14.57 8.35
N VAL A 65 -8.70 -14.07 7.33
CA VAL A 65 -8.96 -14.81 6.09
C VAL A 65 -7.69 -14.95 5.26
N GLU A 66 -6.88 -13.89 5.18
CA GLU A 66 -5.58 -13.92 4.51
C GLU A 66 -4.64 -14.96 5.15
N THR A 67 -4.51 -14.92 6.47
CA THR A 67 -3.67 -15.87 7.22
C THR A 67 -4.13 -17.29 6.96
N CYS A 68 -5.44 -17.56 7.04
CA CYS A 68 -6.01 -18.87 6.73
C CYS A 68 -5.63 -19.33 5.31
N LEU A 69 -5.83 -18.46 4.32
CA LEU A 69 -5.64 -18.81 2.91
C LEU A 69 -4.15 -19.05 2.58
N ARG A 70 -3.25 -18.24 3.14
CA ARG A 70 -1.79 -18.43 3.03
C ARG A 70 -1.36 -19.76 3.60
N ASP A 71 -1.74 -20.03 4.84
CA ASP A 71 -1.45 -21.27 5.54
C ASP A 71 -1.96 -22.50 4.78
N LYS A 72 -3.17 -22.39 4.22
CA LYS A 72 -3.76 -23.43 3.39
C LYS A 72 -2.99 -23.59 2.08
N ALA A 73 -2.60 -22.52 1.40
CA ALA A 73 -1.86 -22.58 0.15
C ALA A 73 -0.47 -23.23 0.30
N LEU A 74 0.18 -23.05 1.45
CA LEU A 74 1.47 -23.69 1.76
C LEU A 74 1.34 -25.19 2.07
N ARG A 75 0.22 -25.63 2.68
CA ARG A 75 0.00 -27.03 3.08
C ARG A 75 -0.75 -27.88 2.06
N ASP A 76 -1.76 -27.29 1.42
CA ASP A 76 -2.70 -27.92 0.48
C ASP A 76 -3.15 -26.88 -0.56
N ARG A 77 -2.26 -26.63 -1.52
CA ARG A 77 -2.47 -25.64 -2.59
C ARG A 77 -3.77 -25.89 -3.39
N PRO A 78 -4.10 -27.11 -3.85
CA PRO A 78 -5.36 -27.35 -4.55
C PRO A 78 -6.59 -26.90 -3.76
N ALA A 79 -6.64 -27.20 -2.46
CA ALA A 79 -7.76 -26.77 -1.62
C ALA A 79 -7.79 -25.24 -1.41
N ALA A 80 -6.63 -24.58 -1.33
CA ALA A 80 -6.56 -23.11 -1.27
C ALA A 80 -7.01 -22.45 -2.58
N VAL A 81 -6.67 -23.03 -3.73
CA VAL A 81 -7.14 -22.57 -5.05
C VAL A 81 -8.67 -22.65 -5.14
N THR A 82 -9.29 -23.73 -4.66
CA THR A 82 -10.76 -23.83 -4.60
C THR A 82 -11.39 -22.74 -3.72
N ASP A 83 -10.81 -22.47 -2.55
CA ASP A 83 -11.29 -21.38 -1.70
C ASP A 83 -11.12 -20.02 -2.40
N ALA A 84 -9.97 -19.76 -3.03
CA ALA A 84 -9.69 -18.52 -3.76
C ALA A 84 -10.65 -18.32 -4.95
N GLN A 85 -10.93 -19.36 -5.73
CA GLN A 85 -11.91 -19.34 -6.81
C GLN A 85 -13.30 -18.94 -6.31
N THR A 86 -13.69 -19.42 -5.13
CA THR A 86 -14.97 -19.05 -4.51
C THR A 86 -15.00 -17.57 -4.12
N MET A 87 -13.86 -17.01 -3.75
CA MET A 87 -13.70 -15.60 -3.34
C MET A 87 -13.41 -14.64 -4.51
N HIS A 88 -13.16 -15.13 -5.72
CA HIS A 88 -12.64 -14.34 -6.84
C HIS A 88 -13.51 -13.12 -7.19
N ASP A 89 -14.83 -13.29 -7.15
CA ASP A 89 -15.81 -12.25 -7.48
C ASP A 89 -16.25 -11.42 -6.25
N TRP A 90 -15.65 -11.65 -5.09
CA TRP A 90 -16.04 -10.94 -3.88
C TRP A 90 -15.50 -9.51 -3.88
N THR A 91 -16.32 -8.58 -3.40
CA THR A 91 -15.82 -7.26 -3.01
C THR A 91 -15.05 -7.40 -1.71
N ILE A 92 -13.72 -7.30 -1.79
CA ILE A 92 -12.83 -7.25 -0.63
C ILE A 92 -12.40 -5.80 -0.50
N GLN A 93 -12.76 -5.14 0.61
CA GLN A 93 -12.36 -3.76 0.82
C GLN A 93 -10.85 -3.69 0.98
N ASP A 94 -10.28 -2.76 0.24
CA ASP A 94 -8.87 -2.45 0.28
C ASP A 94 -8.42 -2.02 1.68
N ASN A 95 -7.40 -2.71 2.18
CA ASN A 95 -6.68 -2.39 3.39
C ASN A 95 -5.20 -2.30 3.04
N ALA A 96 -4.54 -1.18 3.38
CA ALA A 96 -3.14 -0.91 3.07
C ALA A 96 -2.18 -2.01 3.56
N TYR A 97 -2.60 -2.77 4.58
CA TYR A 97 -1.81 -3.81 5.23
C TYR A 97 -2.19 -5.23 4.83
N SER A 98 -3.14 -5.41 3.90
CA SER A 98 -3.61 -6.73 3.49
C SER A 98 -3.21 -7.05 2.04
N GLN A 99 -2.71 -8.27 1.86
CA GLN A 99 -2.42 -8.89 0.58
C GLN A 99 -3.51 -9.86 0.14
N LEU A 100 -4.65 -9.95 0.86
CA LEU A 100 -5.72 -10.90 0.58
C LEU A 100 -6.22 -10.84 -0.87
N ALA A 101 -6.51 -9.66 -1.41
CA ALA A 101 -7.02 -9.53 -2.77
C ALA A 101 -5.97 -9.97 -3.82
N PRO A 102 -4.72 -9.47 -3.79
CA PRO A 102 -3.63 -10.03 -4.61
C PRO A 102 -3.44 -11.54 -4.46
N LEU A 103 -3.55 -12.08 -3.25
CA LEU A 103 -3.43 -13.51 -2.97
C LEU A 103 -4.56 -14.33 -3.62
N VAL A 104 -5.80 -13.87 -3.52
CA VAL A 104 -6.96 -14.51 -4.17
C VAL A 104 -6.77 -14.51 -5.69
N THR A 105 -6.36 -13.38 -6.27
CA THR A 105 -6.06 -13.25 -7.70
C THR A 105 -4.94 -14.21 -8.12
N ALA A 106 -3.84 -14.21 -7.38
CA ALA A 106 -2.68 -15.05 -7.65
C ALA A 106 -3.04 -16.55 -7.64
N LEU A 107 -3.70 -17.03 -6.59
CA LEU A 107 -4.10 -18.44 -6.50
C LEU A 107 -5.11 -18.84 -7.57
N THR A 108 -6.01 -17.93 -7.96
CA THR A 108 -7.02 -18.21 -8.99
C THR A 108 -6.41 -18.30 -10.38
N ARG A 109 -5.52 -17.36 -10.73
CA ARG A 109 -4.91 -17.26 -12.07
C ARG A 109 -3.70 -18.18 -12.25
N PHE A 110 -2.98 -18.45 -11.18
CA PHE A 110 -1.74 -19.23 -11.15
C PHE A 110 -1.88 -20.43 -10.20
N PRO A 111 -2.76 -21.40 -10.52
CA PRO A 111 -3.12 -22.48 -9.59
C PRO A 111 -1.94 -23.42 -9.28
N GLU A 112 -0.99 -23.55 -10.20
CA GLU A 112 0.18 -24.42 -10.03
C GLU A 112 1.29 -23.73 -9.23
N LYS A 113 2.00 -24.49 -8.40
CA LYS A 113 3.14 -23.97 -7.63
C LYS A 113 4.21 -23.44 -8.59
N GLY A 114 4.72 -22.23 -8.33
CA GLY A 114 5.75 -21.58 -9.16
C GLY A 114 5.23 -20.94 -10.45
N SER A 115 3.96 -21.12 -10.84
CA SER A 115 3.44 -20.53 -12.08
C SER A 115 3.40 -19.00 -12.05
N LEU A 116 3.13 -18.38 -10.90
CA LEU A 116 3.22 -16.93 -10.72
C LEU A 116 4.67 -16.45 -10.86
N GLU A 117 5.62 -17.12 -10.21
CA GLU A 117 7.05 -16.77 -10.32
C GLU A 117 7.51 -16.83 -11.77
N ASN A 118 7.20 -17.91 -12.49
CA ASN A 118 7.53 -18.06 -13.90
C ASN A 118 6.95 -16.93 -14.76
N TYR A 119 5.69 -16.57 -14.53
CA TYR A 119 5.06 -15.44 -15.22
C TYR A 119 5.80 -14.12 -14.97
N LEU A 120 6.18 -13.83 -13.72
CA LEU A 120 6.95 -12.63 -13.39
C LEU A 120 8.36 -12.65 -14.01
N ARG A 121 9.00 -13.83 -14.13
CA ARG A 121 10.27 -14.00 -14.85
C ARG A 121 10.14 -13.77 -16.34
N GLU A 122 9.05 -14.23 -16.96
CA GLU A 122 8.75 -14.00 -18.38
C GLU A 122 8.59 -12.50 -18.69
N LEU A 123 8.09 -11.72 -17.72
CA LEU A 123 8.02 -10.25 -17.78
C LEU A 123 9.35 -9.56 -17.43
N ALA A 124 10.43 -10.33 -17.17
CA ALA A 124 11.73 -9.82 -16.72
C ALA A 124 11.68 -8.98 -15.43
N LEU A 125 10.71 -9.23 -14.55
CA LEU A 125 10.49 -8.47 -13.31
C LEU A 125 11.28 -8.99 -12.11
N LEU A 126 11.91 -10.16 -12.22
CA LEU A 126 12.71 -10.79 -11.15
C LEU A 126 14.20 -10.89 -11.56
N PRO A 127 14.90 -9.76 -11.76
CA PRO A 127 16.26 -9.75 -12.30
C PRO A 127 17.34 -10.17 -11.28
N ASN A 128 17.02 -10.17 -9.99
CA ASN A 128 18.00 -10.41 -8.92
C ASN A 128 17.99 -11.87 -8.45
N GLU A 129 19.09 -12.28 -7.82
CA GLU A 129 19.20 -13.55 -7.12
C GLU A 129 18.70 -13.41 -5.67
N PRO A 130 18.16 -14.47 -5.07
CA PRO A 130 17.69 -14.42 -3.68
C PRO A 130 18.83 -14.13 -2.71
N GLY A 131 18.55 -13.27 -1.73
CA GLY A 131 19.45 -13.05 -0.60
C GLY A 131 19.52 -14.24 0.37
N GLU A 132 20.49 -14.21 1.28
CA GLU A 132 20.68 -15.24 2.31
C GLU A 132 19.44 -15.47 3.20
N TYR A 133 18.70 -14.41 3.48
CA TYR A 133 17.53 -14.42 4.37
C TYR A 133 16.20 -14.40 3.61
N SER A 134 16.22 -14.84 2.35
CA SER A 134 15.04 -14.78 1.49
C SER A 134 13.89 -15.65 1.99
N SER A 135 12.66 -15.14 1.86
CA SER A 135 11.42 -15.80 2.28
C SER A 135 10.62 -16.45 1.13
N LEU A 136 11.29 -16.72 0.01
CA LEU A 136 10.65 -17.24 -1.22
C LEU A 136 9.92 -18.58 -1.05
N ASP A 137 10.29 -19.39 -0.05
CA ASP A 137 9.57 -20.64 0.26
C ASP A 137 8.13 -20.39 0.73
N ARG A 138 7.83 -19.15 1.16
CA ARG A 138 6.54 -18.68 1.64
C ARG A 138 5.85 -17.69 0.70
N ALA A 139 6.49 -17.30 -0.40
CA ALA A 139 5.94 -16.35 -1.36
C ALA A 139 4.73 -16.93 -2.11
N LEU A 140 3.63 -16.18 -2.12
CA LEU A 140 2.34 -16.52 -2.71
C LEU A 140 1.73 -15.37 -3.53
N THR A 141 2.17 -14.12 -3.32
CA THR A 141 1.72 -12.95 -4.09
C THR A 141 2.85 -12.36 -4.93
N ALA A 142 2.50 -11.54 -5.92
CA ALA A 142 3.52 -10.91 -6.78
C ALA A 142 4.40 -9.94 -5.99
N SER A 143 3.82 -9.18 -5.04
CA SER A 143 4.58 -8.29 -4.17
C SER A 143 5.66 -9.01 -3.35
N GLU A 144 5.43 -10.25 -2.93
CA GLU A 144 6.44 -11.04 -2.20
C GLU A 144 7.59 -11.48 -3.09
N TYR A 145 7.30 -11.98 -4.30
CA TYR A 145 8.35 -12.30 -5.27
C TYR A 145 9.15 -11.05 -5.69
N LEU A 146 8.46 -9.94 -5.92
CA LEU A 146 9.09 -8.67 -6.28
C LEU A 146 9.93 -8.10 -5.13
N GLY A 147 9.47 -8.21 -3.88
CA GLY A 147 10.23 -7.76 -2.70
C GLY A 147 11.54 -8.53 -2.50
N GLU A 148 11.61 -9.77 -2.95
CA GLU A 148 12.77 -10.65 -2.79
C GLU A 148 13.72 -10.64 -4.00
N LEU A 149 13.17 -10.58 -5.22
CA LEU A 149 13.93 -10.78 -6.47
C LEU A 149 13.78 -9.64 -7.46
N GLY A 150 12.87 -8.70 -7.18
CA GLY A 150 12.60 -7.55 -8.04
C GLY A 150 13.67 -6.48 -7.94
N ASN A 151 13.54 -5.48 -8.79
CA ASN A 151 14.36 -4.28 -8.76
C ASN A 151 13.87 -3.33 -7.65
N VAL A 152 14.25 -3.63 -6.41
CA VAL A 152 13.71 -2.99 -5.21
C VAL A 152 14.81 -2.43 -4.31
N TYR A 153 14.45 -1.43 -3.51
CA TYR A 153 15.24 -0.99 -2.37
C TYR A 153 14.42 -1.21 -1.09
N TRP A 154 14.89 -2.12 -0.23
CA TRP A 154 14.29 -2.46 1.06
C TRP A 154 15.08 -1.79 2.20
N PHE A 155 14.39 -1.12 3.12
CA PHE A 155 15.00 -0.37 4.21
C PHE A 155 14.02 -0.16 5.37
N ASP A 156 14.55 0.22 6.54
CA ASP A 156 13.72 0.68 7.66
C ASP A 156 13.29 2.14 7.42
N ALA A 157 11.99 2.44 7.55
CA ALA A 157 11.49 3.80 7.38
C ALA A 157 11.84 4.70 8.56
N GLU A 158 12.15 4.11 9.73
CA GLU A 158 12.76 4.79 10.87
C GLU A 158 14.28 4.85 10.67
N THR A 159 14.83 6.06 10.61
CA THR A 159 16.26 6.29 10.38
C THR A 159 17.09 6.13 11.65
N GLY A 160 16.49 6.43 12.80
CA GLY A 160 17.18 6.52 14.10
C GLY A 160 18.26 7.61 14.17
N VAL A 161 18.33 8.50 13.17
CA VAL A 161 19.37 9.54 13.05
C VAL A 161 18.76 10.86 12.56
N PHE A 162 19.44 11.97 12.86
CA PHE A 162 19.15 13.28 12.28
C PHE A 162 20.47 13.91 11.79
N PRO A 163 20.53 14.47 10.56
CA PRO A 163 19.49 14.46 9.53
C PRO A 163 19.12 13.05 9.05
N ASN A 164 17.98 12.91 8.38
CA ASN A 164 17.43 11.60 8.03
C ASN A 164 18.12 10.95 6.82
N GLU A 165 18.98 11.69 6.10
CA GLU A 165 19.71 11.21 4.92
C GLU A 165 18.78 10.81 3.75
N HIS A 166 17.73 11.60 3.47
CA HIS A 166 16.84 11.41 2.33
C HIS A 166 17.60 11.44 1.00
N ASP A 167 18.69 12.19 0.91
CA ASP A 167 19.55 12.25 -0.28
C ASP A 167 20.28 10.93 -0.53
N TYR A 168 20.70 10.23 0.51
CA TYR A 168 21.21 8.87 0.41
C TYR A 168 20.12 7.92 -0.10
N LEU A 169 18.92 7.94 0.48
CA LEU A 169 17.79 7.12 0.02
C LEU A 169 17.45 7.39 -1.46
N LEU A 170 17.29 8.66 -1.84
CA LEU A 170 17.04 9.07 -3.22
C LEU A 170 18.10 8.51 -4.18
N LYS A 171 19.38 8.62 -3.80
CA LYS A 171 20.49 8.09 -4.59
C LYS A 171 20.42 6.58 -4.74
N GLN A 172 20.18 5.82 -3.65
CA GLN A 172 20.12 4.36 -3.71
C GLN A 172 19.00 3.88 -4.62
N VAL A 173 17.82 4.51 -4.54
CA VAL A 173 16.68 4.17 -5.37
C VAL A 173 16.93 4.55 -6.84
N ALA A 174 17.53 5.70 -7.11
CA ALA A 174 17.83 6.14 -8.48
C ALA A 174 18.80 5.20 -9.22
N LEU A 175 19.73 4.54 -8.50
CA LEU A 175 20.66 3.55 -9.07
C LEU A 175 19.95 2.34 -9.70
N LEU A 176 18.71 2.07 -9.31
CA LEU A 176 17.87 1.00 -9.85
C LEU A 176 17.18 1.40 -11.17
N SER A 177 17.39 2.62 -11.66
CA SER A 177 16.72 3.16 -12.84
C SER A 177 17.71 3.78 -13.83
N ASP A 178 17.19 4.40 -14.89
CA ASP A 178 17.95 5.28 -15.77
C ASP A 178 18.29 6.65 -15.16
N LEU A 179 17.82 6.96 -13.95
CA LEU A 179 18.11 8.21 -13.23
C LEU A 179 19.44 8.20 -12.45
N ARG A 180 20.30 7.20 -12.64
CA ARG A 180 21.55 7.02 -11.88
C ARG A 180 22.55 8.20 -11.92
N GLU A 181 22.45 9.06 -12.92
CA GLU A 181 23.32 10.24 -13.08
C GLU A 181 22.78 11.49 -12.36
N VAL A 182 21.56 11.42 -11.81
CA VAL A 182 20.97 12.52 -11.05
C VAL A 182 21.69 12.63 -9.71
N SER A 183 22.17 13.83 -9.39
CA SER A 183 22.75 14.14 -8.09
C SER A 183 21.67 14.61 -7.12
N PHE A 184 21.71 14.13 -5.88
CA PHE A 184 20.76 14.46 -4.83
C PHE A 184 21.46 15.11 -3.64
N THR A 185 20.80 16.08 -3.01
CA THR A 185 21.27 16.72 -1.76
C THR A 185 20.08 17.03 -0.87
N GLU A 186 20.29 16.93 0.44
CA GLU A 186 19.33 17.32 1.46
C GLU A 186 19.78 18.63 2.14
N VAL A 187 18.82 19.51 2.42
CA VAL A 187 19.00 20.61 3.38
C VAL A 187 18.09 20.32 4.57
N ALA A 188 18.70 19.97 5.70
CA ALA A 188 18.01 19.68 6.94
C ALA A 188 17.51 20.96 7.65
N PRO A 189 16.47 20.84 8.50
CA PRO A 189 16.07 21.90 9.43
C PRO A 189 17.22 22.41 10.28
N GLN A 190 17.19 23.70 10.67
CA GLN A 190 18.25 24.26 11.53
C GLN A 190 18.04 23.90 13.00
N ASP A 191 16.79 23.79 13.43
CA ASP A 191 16.44 23.40 14.79
C ASP A 191 16.19 21.89 14.90
N TYR A 192 17.21 21.19 15.41
CA TYR A 192 17.17 19.75 15.70
C TYR A 192 16.11 19.33 16.72
N SER A 193 15.54 20.28 17.48
CA SER A 193 14.51 20.00 18.49
C SER A 193 13.09 20.25 17.98
N SER A 194 12.95 20.82 16.79
CA SER A 194 11.67 21.14 16.16
C SER A 194 11.30 20.11 15.10
N ASN A 195 10.08 19.59 15.18
CA ASN A 195 9.48 18.78 14.11
C ASN A 195 8.66 19.65 13.12
N ASP A 196 8.66 20.97 13.28
CA ASP A 196 7.81 21.88 12.49
C ASP A 196 8.52 22.44 11.25
N GLU A 197 9.86 22.44 11.25
CA GLU A 197 10.66 22.89 10.13
C GLU A 197 10.88 21.74 9.14
N PRO A 198 10.60 21.92 7.83
CA PRO A 198 10.75 20.85 6.85
C PRO A 198 12.19 20.70 6.37
N TYR A 199 12.46 19.55 5.75
CA TYR A 199 13.60 19.34 4.89
C TYR A 199 13.35 19.94 3.49
N LEU A 200 14.43 20.29 2.79
CA LEU A 200 14.41 20.61 1.37
C LEU A 200 15.27 19.60 0.60
N LEU A 201 14.61 18.74 -0.15
CA LEU A 201 15.23 17.76 -1.03
C LEU A 201 15.53 18.42 -2.38
N LYS A 202 16.74 18.23 -2.90
CA LYS A 202 17.17 18.82 -4.18
C LYS A 202 17.74 17.74 -5.08
N ALA A 203 17.47 17.88 -6.37
CA ALA A 203 18.06 17.04 -7.41
C ALA A 203 18.64 17.90 -8.55
N GLN A 204 19.71 17.45 -9.18
CA GLN A 204 20.35 18.15 -10.30
C GLN A 204 20.86 17.15 -11.34
N LEU A 205 20.57 17.44 -12.62
CA LEU A 205 21.11 16.75 -13.79
C LEU A 205 21.44 17.77 -14.88
N GLY A 206 22.73 17.94 -15.18
CA GLY A 206 23.19 18.99 -16.08
C GLY A 206 22.81 20.38 -15.56
N GLU A 207 22.06 21.15 -16.35
CA GLU A 207 21.54 22.48 -15.97
C GLU A 207 20.16 22.42 -15.30
N THR A 208 19.48 21.27 -15.33
CA THR A 208 18.14 21.11 -14.77
C THR A 208 18.19 20.79 -13.29
N SER A 209 17.38 21.50 -12.50
CA SER A 209 17.31 21.36 -11.05
C SER A 209 15.87 21.16 -10.59
N TRP A 210 15.67 20.30 -9.60
CA TRP A 210 14.37 20.06 -8.96
C TRP A 210 14.47 20.26 -7.46
N GLN A 211 13.36 20.64 -6.84
CA GLN A 211 13.26 20.82 -5.40
C GLN A 211 11.93 20.30 -4.86
N GLN A 212 11.96 19.64 -3.72
CA GLN A 212 10.80 19.08 -3.05
C GLN A 212 10.91 19.34 -1.55
N ARG A 213 9.84 19.87 -0.96
CA ARG A 213 9.73 19.97 0.51
C ARG A 213 9.37 18.57 1.05
N ALA A 214 10.07 18.16 2.10
CA ALA A 214 9.77 16.98 2.89
C ALA A 214 9.42 17.42 4.31
N GLU A 215 8.30 16.95 4.83
CA GLU A 215 7.90 17.20 6.21
C GLU A 215 8.87 16.52 7.18
N ASN A 216 9.03 17.12 8.36
CA ASN A 216 9.91 16.59 9.39
C ASN A 216 9.10 15.71 10.34
N TYR A 217 9.22 14.39 10.14
CA TYR A 217 8.54 13.40 10.96
C TYR A 217 9.38 12.88 12.15
N GLY A 218 10.42 13.63 12.53
CA GLY A 218 11.46 13.19 13.46
C GLY A 218 12.49 12.34 12.71
N ASP A 219 12.84 11.20 13.28
CA ASP A 219 13.72 10.18 12.70
C ASP A 219 13.00 9.24 11.72
N TRP A 220 12.05 9.77 10.95
CA TRP A 220 11.30 9.02 9.92
C TRP A 220 11.46 9.70 8.57
N TYR A 221 11.68 8.92 7.52
CA TYR A 221 11.63 9.45 6.16
C TYR A 221 10.23 9.98 5.81
N ASP A 222 10.15 11.11 5.09
CA ASP A 222 8.95 11.49 4.33
C ASP A 222 9.01 10.80 2.94
N LEU A 223 8.46 9.59 2.88
CA LEU A 223 8.47 8.79 1.66
C LEU A 223 7.60 9.40 0.56
N SER A 224 6.51 10.08 0.94
CA SER A 224 5.71 10.84 -0.02
C SER A 224 6.55 11.89 -0.76
N ALA A 225 7.35 12.68 -0.06
CA ALA A 225 8.23 13.66 -0.70
C ALA A 225 9.34 13.01 -1.55
N VAL A 226 9.93 11.91 -1.08
CA VAL A 226 10.96 11.16 -1.82
C VAL A 226 10.41 10.65 -3.16
N LEU A 227 9.26 9.96 -3.14
CA LEU A 227 8.66 9.41 -4.35
C LEU A 227 8.09 10.48 -5.27
N ALA A 228 7.52 11.56 -4.72
CA ALA A 228 7.08 12.70 -5.52
C ALA A 228 8.24 13.33 -6.30
N LEU A 229 9.41 13.49 -5.67
CA LEU A 229 10.60 14.01 -6.34
C LEU A 229 11.08 13.07 -7.45
N LEU A 230 11.24 11.77 -7.15
CA LEU A 230 11.71 10.78 -8.13
C LEU A 230 10.78 10.65 -9.32
N ASN A 231 9.46 10.52 -9.08
CA ASN A 231 8.50 10.39 -10.18
C ASN A 231 8.38 11.69 -11.00
N ARG A 232 8.53 12.87 -10.39
CA ARG A 232 8.60 14.12 -11.16
C ARG A 232 9.83 14.17 -12.06
N ILE A 233 11.00 13.78 -11.55
CA ILE A 233 12.22 13.71 -12.37
C ILE A 233 12.04 12.69 -13.50
N ALA A 234 11.47 11.53 -13.20
CA ALA A 234 11.20 10.49 -14.19
C ALA A 234 10.33 11.01 -15.34
N LEU A 235 9.26 11.75 -15.02
CA LEU A 235 8.40 12.37 -16.03
C LEU A 235 9.15 13.43 -16.85
N ASP A 236 9.89 14.33 -16.20
CA ASP A 236 10.64 15.40 -16.88
C ASP A 236 11.80 14.88 -17.73
N GLN A 237 12.30 13.67 -17.44
CA GLN A 237 13.36 12.99 -18.20
C GLN A 237 12.81 11.94 -19.18
N GLU A 238 11.48 11.85 -19.34
CA GLU A 238 10.81 10.83 -20.17
C GLU A 238 11.27 9.40 -19.82
N SER A 239 11.64 9.17 -18.56
CA SER A 239 11.98 7.85 -18.05
C SER A 239 10.75 6.95 -18.10
N ARG A 240 10.97 5.72 -18.55
CA ARG A 240 9.96 4.66 -18.54
C ARG A 240 9.70 4.12 -17.13
N TYR A 241 10.55 4.42 -16.15
CA TYR A 241 10.43 3.90 -14.80
C TYR A 241 9.50 4.75 -13.93
N ARG A 242 8.83 4.07 -12.99
CA ARG A 242 8.07 4.64 -11.88
C ARG A 242 8.58 4.06 -10.57
N PHE A 243 8.41 4.84 -9.52
CA PHE A 243 8.84 4.52 -8.17
C PHE A 243 7.60 4.42 -7.29
N VAL A 244 7.33 3.23 -6.78
CA VAL A 244 6.14 2.94 -5.98
C VAL A 244 6.48 2.10 -4.76
N THR A 245 5.67 2.15 -3.72
CA THR A 245 5.84 1.33 -2.52
C THR A 245 5.10 0.01 -2.60
N LEU A 246 5.79 -1.09 -2.25
CA LEU A 246 5.14 -2.38 -2.00
C LEU A 246 4.80 -2.50 -0.51
N PRO A 247 3.69 -3.19 -0.15
CA PRO A 247 3.29 -3.34 1.23
C PRO A 247 4.16 -4.36 1.96
N THR A 248 4.61 -3.98 3.17
CA THR A 248 5.42 -4.79 4.08
C THR A 248 4.62 -5.27 5.30
N GLY A 249 3.71 -4.43 5.78
CA GLY A 249 2.89 -4.71 6.97
C GLY A 249 3.57 -4.37 8.30
N ASP A 250 4.74 -3.74 8.26
CA ASP A 250 5.52 -3.31 9.42
C ASP A 250 6.17 -1.92 9.17
N GLN A 251 7.18 -1.56 9.96
CA GLN A 251 7.89 -0.28 9.85
C GLN A 251 8.86 -0.21 8.66
N THR A 252 9.12 -1.32 7.99
CA THR A 252 10.02 -1.36 6.83
C THR A 252 9.30 -0.89 5.58
N ALA A 253 10.04 -0.38 4.61
CA ALA A 253 9.53 0.05 3.32
C ALA A 253 10.25 -0.67 2.19
N ILE A 254 9.51 -0.94 1.11
CA ILE A 254 10.05 -1.45 -0.15
C ILE A 254 9.67 -0.44 -1.23
N ILE A 255 10.67 0.21 -1.82
CA ILE A 255 10.48 0.97 -3.05
C ILE A 255 10.78 0.06 -4.23
N TRP A 256 9.79 -0.14 -5.08
CA TRP A 256 9.90 -0.89 -6.32
C TRP A 256 10.06 0.05 -7.51
N VAL A 257 11.08 -0.22 -8.31
CA VAL A 257 11.42 0.53 -9.51
C VAL A 257 11.09 -0.31 -10.74
N VAL A 258 10.06 0.12 -11.46
CA VAL A 258 9.42 -0.69 -12.51
C VAL A 258 9.02 0.16 -13.71
N GLU A 259 8.98 -0.44 -14.89
CA GLU A 259 8.47 0.22 -16.09
C GLU A 259 6.95 0.51 -15.96
N ASP A 260 6.52 1.71 -16.37
CA ASP A 260 5.15 2.21 -16.19
C ASP A 260 4.08 1.29 -16.80
N ASP A 261 4.37 0.71 -17.97
CA ASP A 261 3.48 -0.23 -18.65
C ASP A 261 3.29 -1.53 -17.84
N LEU A 262 4.37 -2.06 -17.25
CA LEU A 262 4.33 -3.27 -16.42
C LEU A 262 3.67 -3.00 -15.07
N LEU A 263 3.88 -1.82 -14.49
CA LEU A 263 3.17 -1.38 -13.30
C LEU A 263 1.66 -1.32 -13.54
N THR A 264 1.25 -0.67 -14.63
CA THR A 264 -0.15 -0.55 -15.05
C THR A 264 -0.75 -1.94 -15.30
N GLN A 265 -0.04 -2.78 -16.05
CA GLN A 265 -0.48 -4.15 -16.31
C GLN A 265 -0.71 -4.93 -15.00
N LEU A 266 0.26 -4.97 -14.08
CA LEU A 266 0.14 -5.77 -12.87
C LEU A 266 -0.89 -5.24 -11.87
N THR A 267 -1.14 -3.93 -11.87
CA THR A 267 -2.19 -3.30 -11.05
C THR A 267 -3.59 -3.54 -11.63
N ASP A 268 -3.77 -3.39 -12.94
CA ASP A 268 -5.03 -3.70 -13.64
C ASP A 268 -5.38 -5.19 -13.52
N GLU A 269 -4.37 -6.04 -13.59
CA GLU A 269 -4.47 -7.48 -13.38
C GLU A 269 -4.70 -7.87 -11.91
N LYS A 270 -4.67 -6.91 -10.98
CA LYS A 270 -4.81 -7.08 -9.52
C LYS A 270 -3.80 -8.05 -8.92
N LEU A 271 -2.63 -8.18 -9.54
CA LEU A 271 -1.53 -9.02 -9.04
C LEU A 271 -0.65 -8.26 -8.05
N VAL A 272 -0.52 -6.95 -8.25
CA VAL A 272 0.19 -6.05 -7.34
C VAL A 272 -0.76 -4.99 -6.81
N ARG A 273 -0.55 -4.65 -5.53
CA ARG A 273 -1.13 -3.47 -4.90
C ARG A 273 0.01 -2.54 -4.49
N ILE A 274 -0.14 -1.27 -4.82
CA ILE A 274 0.74 -0.21 -4.34
C ILE A 274 0.32 0.16 -2.91
N SER A 275 1.28 0.15 -1.99
CA SER A 275 1.07 0.63 -0.63
C SER A 275 1.06 2.16 -0.61
N PRO A 276 0.25 2.82 0.23
CA PRO A 276 0.46 4.23 0.55
C PRO A 276 1.89 4.45 1.07
N GLU A 277 2.46 5.59 0.70
CA GLU A 277 3.87 5.94 0.93
C GLU A 277 4.15 6.08 2.44
N GLU A 278 3.17 6.58 3.19
CA GLU A 278 3.26 6.77 4.64
C GLU A 278 2.87 5.52 5.47
N ALA A 279 2.56 4.39 4.83
CA ALA A 279 2.03 3.21 5.53
C ALA A 279 3.03 2.63 6.53
N SER A 280 4.32 2.57 6.19
CA SER A 280 5.38 2.04 7.05
C SER A 280 5.56 2.88 8.30
N MET A 281 5.67 4.21 8.16
CA MET A 281 5.74 5.14 9.29
C MET A 281 4.51 5.06 10.19
N GLN A 282 3.30 5.05 9.61
CA GLN A 282 2.07 4.96 10.40
C GLN A 282 2.01 3.66 11.20
N THR A 283 2.50 2.56 10.63
CA THR A 283 2.54 1.25 11.29
C THR A 283 3.54 1.23 12.43
N GLY A 284 4.76 1.71 12.19
CA GLY A 284 5.81 1.82 13.21
C GLY A 284 5.38 2.68 14.40
N LYS A 285 4.93 3.92 14.14
CA LYS A 285 4.43 4.82 15.19
C LYS A 285 3.23 4.25 15.96
N ALA A 286 2.34 3.52 15.29
CA ALA A 286 1.22 2.84 15.96
C ALA A 286 1.71 1.71 16.88
N PHE A 287 2.71 0.95 16.45
CA PHE A 287 3.33 -0.11 17.26
C PHE A 287 4.01 0.46 18.50
N GLU A 288 4.84 1.49 18.35
CA GLU A 288 5.50 2.19 19.47
C GLU A 288 4.50 2.69 20.50
N LYS A 289 3.44 3.38 20.05
CA LYS A 289 2.39 3.89 20.92
C LYS A 289 1.74 2.77 21.73
N LYS A 290 1.52 1.59 21.13
CA LYS A 290 0.98 0.42 21.81
C LYS A 290 1.98 -0.16 22.81
N ALA A 291 3.26 -0.24 22.45
CA ALA A 291 4.33 -0.73 23.33
C ALA A 291 4.50 0.18 24.56
N LEU A 292 4.54 1.50 24.37
CA LEU A 292 4.62 2.50 25.44
C LEU A 292 3.43 2.41 26.40
N LYS A 293 2.21 2.30 25.87
CA LYS A 293 1.01 2.10 26.70
C LYS A 293 1.12 0.83 27.53
N GLY A 294 1.53 -0.29 26.93
CA GLY A 294 1.70 -1.56 27.64
C GLY A 294 2.83 -1.55 28.66
N LEU A 295 3.84 -0.68 28.52
CA LEU A 295 4.86 -0.45 29.55
C LEU A 295 4.27 0.37 30.70
N GLN A 296 3.60 1.48 30.41
CA GLN A 296 2.98 2.33 31.44
C GLN A 296 1.98 1.56 32.31
N GLU A 297 1.13 0.72 31.71
CA GLU A 297 0.17 -0.13 32.43
C GLU A 297 0.88 -1.10 33.39
N ARG A 298 1.99 -1.72 32.96
CA ARG A 298 2.80 -2.62 33.81
C ARG A 298 3.50 -1.90 34.96
N THR A 299 3.96 -0.66 34.75
CA THR A 299 4.58 0.15 35.81
C THR A 299 3.53 0.58 36.85
N HIS A 300 2.30 0.89 36.42
CA HIS A 300 1.20 1.22 37.32
C HIS A 300 0.72 0.02 38.16
N GLU A 301 0.65 -1.19 37.59
CA GLU A 301 0.30 -2.40 38.35
C GLU A 301 1.37 -2.74 39.40
N SER A 302 2.65 -2.61 39.04
CA SER A 302 3.79 -2.89 39.92
C SER A 302 3.90 -1.88 41.08
N GLY A 303 3.49 -0.63 40.88
CA GLY A 303 3.44 0.40 41.93
C GLY A 303 2.30 0.23 42.93
N SER A 304 1.24 -0.50 42.59
CA SER A 304 0.10 -0.73 43.51
C SER A 304 0.36 -1.85 44.54
N ILE A 305 1.33 -2.73 44.27
CA ILE A 305 1.62 -3.90 45.12
C ILE A 305 2.51 -3.53 46.33
N GLN A 306 3.19 -2.38 46.33
CA GLN A 306 4.03 -1.92 47.45
C GLN A 306 3.30 -1.08 48.51
N SER A 307 1.96 -1.05 48.51
CA SER A 307 1.16 -0.24 49.45
C SER A 307 0.15 -1.05 50.28
N LYS A 308 0.55 -2.24 50.76
CA LYS A 308 -0.17 -2.99 51.80
C LYS A 308 0.76 -3.50 52.88
#